data_AF-S4NVS9-F1
#
_entry.id   AF-S4NVS9-F1
#
_cell.length_a   1.000
_cell.length_b   1.000
_cell.length_c   1.000
_cell.angle_alpha   90.00
_cell.angle_beta   90.00
_cell.angle_gamma   90.00
#
_symmetry.space_group_name_H-M   'P 1'
#
loop_
_entity.id
_entity.type
_entity.pdbx_description
1 polymer ?
#
loop_
_entity_poly.entity_id
_entity_poly.type
_entity_poly.pdbx_seq_one_letter_code
_entity_poly.pdbx_strand_id
1 'polypeptide(L)' 'NAILDCPTRWNSTHDMIGFGLKVRAGIDILCSSVTELNDFQITANEWQVLEKLHKFLINFKLLSTKLGGDK' A
#
# COMPACT_ATOMS: atom_id res chain seq x y z
N ASN A 1 9.04 10.99 -24.57
CA ASN A 1 9.13 9.62 -24.02
C ASN A 1 8.18 9.48 -22.84
N ALA A 2 6.96 9.00 -23.07
CA ALA A 2 6.09 8.59 -21.99
C ALA A 2 6.65 7.29 -21.41
N ILE A 3 6.99 7.29 -20.12
CA ILE A 3 7.28 6.05 -19.42
C ILE A 3 5.95 5.31 -19.41
N LEU A 4 5.86 4.17 -20.12
CA LEU A 4 4.71 3.29 -20.03
C LEU A 4 4.55 2.91 -18.56
N ASP A 5 3.44 3.32 -17.94
CA ASP A 5 3.10 2.95 -16.57
C ASP A 5 3.27 1.45 -16.45
N CYS A 6 4.27 1.02 -15.68
CA CYS A 6 4.46 -0.39 -15.39
C CYS A 6 3.28 -0.79 -14.49
N PRO A 7 2.30 -1.58 -14.98
CA PRO A 7 1.11 -1.92 -14.21
C PRO A 7 1.50 -2.51 -12.85
N THR A 8 2.64 -3.21 -12.81
CA THR A 8 3.18 -3.87 -11.63
C THR A 8 3.55 -2.92 -10.49
N ARG A 9 4.05 -1.69 -10.72
CA ARG A 9 4.56 -0.84 -9.61
C ARG A 9 3.45 -0.21 -8.78
N TRP A 10 2.50 0.44 -9.45
CA TRP A 10 1.40 1.11 -8.76
C TRP A 10 0.40 0.11 -8.18
N ASN A 11 0.22 -1.03 -8.85
CA ASN A 11 -0.68 -2.07 -8.39
C ASN A 11 -0.10 -2.86 -7.21
N SER A 12 1.19 -3.22 -7.25
CA SER A 12 1.82 -3.92 -6.11
C SER A 12 1.87 -3.03 -4.87
N THR A 13 2.13 -1.72 -5.05
CA THR A 13 2.14 -0.76 -3.94
C THR A 13 0.74 -0.59 -3.36
N HIS A 14 -0.29 -0.44 -4.20
CA HIS A 14 -1.69 -0.43 -3.76
C HIS A 14 -2.02 -1.69 -2.95
N ASP A 15 -1.68 -2.87 -3.46
CA ASP A 15 -2.03 -4.14 -2.83
C ASP A 15 -1.26 -4.39 -1.53
N MET A 16 0.02 -4.01 -1.47
CA MET A 16 0.84 -4.05 -0.27
C MET A 16 0.24 -3.15 0.83
N ILE A 17 -0.10 -1.90 0.49
CA ILE A 17 -0.70 -0.97 1.46
C ILE A 17 -2.08 -1.49 1.90
N GLY A 18 -2.92 -1.96 0.98
CA GLY A 18 -4.23 -2.52 1.29
C GLY A 18 -4.15 -3.72 2.24
N PHE A 19 -3.17 -4.62 2.02
CA PHE A 19 -2.91 -5.72 2.94
C PHE A 19 -2.44 -5.22 4.31
N GLY A 20 -1.45 -4.31 4.34
CA GLY A 20 -0.94 -3.72 5.58
C GLY A 20 -2.03 -3.05 6.42
N LEU A 21 -2.93 -2.29 5.79
CA LEU A 21 -4.09 -1.68 6.46
C LEU A 21 -5.05 -2.73 7.03
N LYS A 22 -5.29 -3.83 6.31
CA LYS A 22 -6.14 -4.94 6.77
C LYS A 22 -5.55 -5.63 8.01
N VAL A 23 -4.23 -5.76 8.09
CA VAL A 23 -3.54 -6.44 9.21
C VAL A 23 -2.89 -5.47 10.21
N ARG A 24 -3.27 -4.17 10.17
CA ARG A 24 -2.70 -3.11 11.01
C ARG A 24 -2.57 -3.50 12.48
N ALA A 25 -3.63 -4.01 13.08
CA ALA A 25 -3.61 -4.40 14.49
C ALA A 25 -2.54 -5.46 14.78
N GLY A 26 -2.33 -6.42 13.87
CA GLY A 26 -1.28 -7.43 14.00
C GLY A 26 0.13 -6.85 13.87
N ILE A 27 0.31 -5.88 12.95
CA ILE A 27 1.60 -5.16 12.81
C ILE A 27 1.88 -4.35 14.07
N ASP A 28 0.90 -3.60 14.57
CA ASP A 28 1.03 -2.78 15.78
C ASP A 28 1.38 -3.66 17.00
N ILE A 29 0.70 -4.82 17.16
CA ILE A 29 1.01 -5.80 18.21
C ILE A 29 2.43 -6.33 18.05
N LEU A 30 2.83 -6.76 16.85
CA LEU A 30 4.16 -7.32 16.60
C LEU A 30 5.27 -6.32 16.94
N CYS A 31 5.16 -5.07 16.45
CA CYS A 31 6.15 -4.03 16.71
C CYS A 31 6.22 -3.65 18.19
N SER A 32 5.10 -3.68 18.92
CA SER A 32 5.11 -3.43 20.37
C SER A 32 5.58 -4.62 21.22
N SER A 33 5.54 -5.85 20.68
CA SER A 33 5.89 -7.07 21.41
C SER A 33 7.34 -7.51 21.21
N VAL A 34 8.01 -7.01 20.17
CA VAL A 34 9.39 -7.34 19.83
C VAL A 34 10.23 -6.08 19.92
N THR A 35 11.12 -6.00 20.92
CA THR A 35 11.91 -4.80 21.21
C THR A 35 12.70 -4.29 20.01
N GLU A 36 13.24 -5.20 19.19
CA GLU A 36 14.00 -4.90 17.98
C GLU A 36 13.16 -4.28 16.87
N LEU A 37 11.83 -4.41 16.95
CA LEU A 37 10.88 -3.88 15.97
C LEU A 37 10.25 -2.55 16.37
N ASN A 38 10.58 -2.03 17.55
CA ASN A 38 9.94 -0.84 18.11
C ASN A 38 10.19 0.41 17.23
N ASP A 39 11.39 0.52 16.65
CA ASP A 39 11.77 1.60 15.73
C ASP A 39 11.01 1.55 14.39
N PHE A 40 10.33 0.44 14.09
CA PHE A 40 9.51 0.25 12.89
C PHE A 40 8.01 0.43 13.14
N GLN A 41 7.61 0.90 14.33
CA GLN A 41 6.22 1.23 14.59
C GLN A 41 5.72 2.30 13.61
N ILE A 42 4.60 1.99 12.96
CA ILE A 42 3.90 2.95 12.12
C ILE A 42 3.00 3.78 13.02
N THR A 43 3.23 5.08 13.04
CA THR A 43 2.45 6.02 13.85
C THR A 43 1.02 6.14 13.33
N ALA A 44 0.10 6.63 14.18
CA ALA A 44 -1.27 6.89 13.75
C ALA A 44 -1.36 7.86 12.56
N ASN A 45 -0.46 8.85 12.48
CA ASN A 45 -0.41 9.78 11.36
C ASN A 45 0.07 9.10 10.07
N GLU A 46 1.11 8.25 10.15
CA GLU A 46 1.58 7.49 8.99
C GLU A 46 0.53 6.51 8.49
N TRP A 47 -0.21 5.85 9.39
CA TRP A 47 -1.36 5.03 9.00
C TRP A 47 -2.41 5.84 8.23
N GLN A 48 -2.74 7.05 8.67
CA GLN A 48 -3.65 7.94 7.93
C GLN A 48 -3.09 8.35 6.56
N VAL A 49 -1.78 8.54 6.44
CA VAL A 49 -1.12 8.80 5.16
C VAL A 49 -1.24 7.59 4.24
N LEU A 50 -1.02 6.37 4.76
CA LEU A 50 -1.18 5.12 4.01
C LEU A 50 -2.62 4.92 3.52
N GLU A 51 -3.63 5.24 4.33
CA GLU A 51 -5.03 5.20 3.90
C GLU A 51 -5.32 6.17 2.74
N LYS A 52 -4.78 7.39 2.81
CA LYS A 52 -4.93 8.39 1.73
C LYS A 52 -4.21 7.94 0.47
N LEU A 53 -3.01 7.38 0.60
CA LEU A 53 -2.23 6.84 -0.52
C LEU A 53 -2.94 5.66 -1.17
N HIS A 54 -3.48 4.72 -0.39
CA HIS A 54 -4.25 3.59 -0.91
C HIS A 54 -5.45 4.06 -1.74
N LYS A 55 -6.22 5.03 -1.21
CA LYS A 55 -7.35 5.66 -1.92
C LYS A 55 -6.94 6.43 -3.18
N PHE A 56 -5.74 6.97 -3.22
CA PHE A 56 -5.22 7.65 -4.40
C PHE A 56 -4.79 6.63 -5.47
N LEU A 57 -4.09 5.56 -5.05
CA LEU A 57 -3.52 4.54 -5.93
C LEU A 57 -4.55 3.67 -6.65
N ILE A 58 -5.76 3.50 -6.09
CA ILE A 58 -6.85 2.73 -6.73
C ILE A 58 -7.16 3.25 -8.14
N ASN A 59 -7.06 4.57 -8.38
CA ASN A 59 -7.36 5.17 -9.68
C ASN A 59 -6.42 4.66 -10.77
N PHE A 60 -5.14 4.54 -10.42
CA PHE A 60 -4.10 4.03 -11.30
C PHE A 60 -4.20 2.53 -11.52
N LYS A 61 -4.61 1.79 -10.48
CA LYS A 61 -4.91 0.36 -10.61
C LYS A 61 -6.08 0.12 -11.55
N LEU A 62 -7.18 0.83 -11.37
CA LEU A 62 -8.35 0.74 -12.26
C LEU A 62 -8.00 1.15 -13.69
N LEU A 63 -7.22 2.23 -13.86
CA LEU A 63 -6.78 2.69 -15.18
C LEU A 63 -5.92 1.64 -15.88
N SER A 64 -4.88 1.12 -15.21
CA SER A 64 -3.98 0.11 -15.78
C SER A 64 -4.67 -1.22 -16.07
N THR A 65 -5.64 -1.65 -15.24
CA THR A 65 -6.47 -2.84 -15.51
C THR A 65 -7.39 -2.62 -16.72
N LYS A 66 -8.01 -1.44 -16.86
CA LYS A 66 -8.87 -1.14 -18.01
C LYS A 66 -8.09 -0.94 -19.31
N LEU A 67 -6.93 -0.26 -19.25
CA LEU A 67 -6.06 -0.04 -20.41
C LEU A 67 -5.32 -1.30 -20.83
N GLY A 68 -4.98 -2.16 -19.87
CA GLY A 68 -4.43 -3.49 -20.12
C GLY A 68 -5.49 -4.54 -20.46
N GLY A 69 -6.70 -4.10 -20.84
CA GLY A 69 -7.88 -4.95 -21.07
C GLY A 69 -7.54 -6.22 -21.84
N ASP A 70 -8.16 -7.32 -21.39
CA ASP A 70 -8.35 -8.59 -22.09
C ASP A 70 -7.34 -8.87 -23.22
N LYS A 71 -6.34 -9.69 -22.90
CA LYS A 71 -5.88 -10.69 -23.85
C LYS A 71 -6.66 -11.97 -23.62
#